data_AF-A0A970UAG7-F1
#
_entry.id   AF-A0A970UAG7-F1
#
_cell.length_a   1.000
_cell.length_b   1.000
_cell.length_c   1.000
_cell.angle_alpha   90.00
_cell.angle_beta   90.00
_cell.angle_gamma   90.00
#
_symmetry.space_group_name_H-M   'P 1'
#
loop_
_entity.id
_entity.type
_entity.pdbx_description
1 polymer ?
#
loop_
_entity_poly.entity_id
_entity_poly.type
_entity_poly.pdbx_seq_one_letter_code
_entity_poly.pdbx_strand_id
1 'polypeptide(L)'
;MMSFLKSFSLIALLVLMNASSLFAQKIIINGIGDEPENIEPKTKILTKGISKDFECGDIFIDPRDGQEYTTVQIGEQCWMGENLNFGQMIDNGTNMTNNGIAEKYCYDNDPANCDTYGAMYKWGEVMQYTTTEGIQGLCPDGWHIATDVEWCGLEATVDPTINCNSLFWRGTDGGTKLKSGGTSGFEGLLGGYLFSTGTSMQMNEFGYFWTSSNYDNNRAWFRGLGANFPKVRKFYNSKDYGHSVRCIKGEGAANLPPGVPSNPTPPNGSLKQLIGLSLQWSCTDPEDDPLTFDVYFGTSANPPLLQSGITGVTFNPGTLTYVTTYYWKVIAHDAQGNTTEGPVWSFTTKNQGGIFKCGDVVTDPRNDKTYSTVLIGDHCWMAENLNVGTRIDASTQMSNNDVIEKYCYDNNPANCD
;
A
#
# COMPACT_ATOMS: atom_id res chain seq x y z
N MET A 1 73.20 -13.08 -5.75
CA MET A 1 72.77 -12.04 -4.79
C MET A 1 71.41 -12.48 -4.24
N MET A 2 71.35 -13.27 -3.16
CA MET A 2 71.24 -12.84 -1.74
C MET A 2 70.06 -11.87 -1.53
N SER A 3 69.12 -12.02 -0.59
CA SER A 3 68.86 -13.00 0.46
C SER A 3 67.51 -12.67 1.15
N PHE A 4 66.69 -13.69 1.46
CA PHE A 4 65.95 -13.95 2.73
C PHE A 4 65.13 -12.89 3.52
N LEU A 5 63.93 -13.35 3.94
CA LEU A 5 63.19 -13.14 5.23
C LEU A 5 62.45 -11.79 5.40
N LYS A 6 61.26 -11.68 6.00
CA LYS A 6 60.53 -12.51 6.99
C LYS A 6 59.05 -12.05 7.07
N SER A 7 58.17 -13.00 7.41
CA SER A 7 56.77 -12.85 7.85
C SER A 7 56.65 -12.26 9.27
N PHE A 8 55.52 -11.58 9.58
CA PHE A 8 54.76 -11.44 10.86
C PHE A 8 53.81 -10.22 10.69
N SER A 9 52.54 -10.10 11.12
CA SER A 9 51.55 -10.93 11.81
C SER A 9 50.17 -10.25 11.61
N LEU A 10 49.11 -11.04 11.56
CA LEU A 10 47.69 -10.63 11.60
C LEU A 10 47.32 -10.04 12.99
N ILE A 11 46.37 -9.08 13.05
CA ILE A 11 45.20 -9.04 13.96
C ILE A 11 44.27 -7.88 13.54
N ALA A 12 42.99 -8.19 13.48
CA ALA A 12 41.87 -7.36 13.04
C ALA A 12 41.36 -6.40 14.13
N LEU A 13 40.73 -5.28 13.75
CA LEU A 13 39.40 -4.95 14.25
C LEU A 13 38.65 -4.00 13.31
N LEU A 14 37.41 -4.39 13.07
CA LEU A 14 36.35 -3.82 12.28
C LEU A 14 35.77 -2.57 12.97
N VAL A 15 35.65 -1.42 12.28
CA VAL A 15 34.49 -0.50 12.45
C VAL A 15 34.22 0.17 11.10
N LEU A 16 33.02 -0.11 10.58
CA LEU A 16 32.39 0.54 9.43
C LEU A 16 32.05 2.00 9.74
N MET A 17 32.24 2.91 8.79
CA MET A 17 31.12 3.60 8.12
C MET A 17 31.65 4.61 7.07
N ASN A 18 31.10 4.45 5.86
CA ASN A 18 30.77 5.40 4.79
C ASN A 18 31.06 6.90 5.03
N ALA A 19 31.27 7.77 4.04
CA ALA A 19 31.58 7.77 2.61
C ALA A 19 31.45 9.26 2.20
N SER A 20 32.14 9.65 1.12
CA SER A 20 31.77 10.74 0.19
C SER A 20 31.73 12.22 0.65
N SER A 21 32.68 13.02 0.13
CA SER A 21 32.40 14.23 -0.69
C SER A 21 33.72 14.66 -1.37
N LEU A 22 33.87 14.38 -2.66
CA LEU A 22 33.69 15.27 -3.83
C LEU A 22 34.55 16.55 -3.87
N PHE A 23 35.53 16.49 -4.79
CA PHE A 23 36.10 17.51 -5.66
C PHE A 23 35.56 18.95 -5.56
N ALA A 24 36.49 19.90 -5.42
CA ALA A 24 36.36 21.24 -6.00
C ALA A 24 37.63 21.58 -6.78
N GLN A 25 37.45 21.92 -8.06
CA GLN A 25 38.48 22.17 -9.05
C GLN A 25 38.95 23.64 -8.99
N LYS A 26 40.27 23.81 -9.10
CA LYS A 26 41.01 25.07 -8.99
C LYS A 26 40.89 25.88 -10.28
N ILE A 27 40.38 27.12 -10.22
CA ILE A 27 40.55 28.12 -11.29
C ILE A 27 41.40 29.27 -10.72
N ILE A 28 42.53 29.52 -11.38
CA ILE A 28 43.47 30.62 -11.13
C ILE A 28 43.22 31.66 -12.21
N ILE A 29 42.91 32.90 -11.83
CA ILE A 29 43.11 34.08 -12.69
C ILE A 29 43.77 35.17 -11.83
N ASN A 30 44.92 35.65 -12.31
CA ASN A 30 45.74 36.73 -11.79
C ASN A 30 45.29 38.10 -12.36
N GLY A 31 45.52 39.18 -11.60
CA GLY A 31 45.56 40.58 -12.08
C GLY A 31 44.62 41.51 -11.31
N ILE A 32 45.00 42.00 -10.12
CA ILE A 32 45.70 43.29 -9.82
C ILE A 32 44.88 44.54 -10.19
N GLY A 33 44.46 45.27 -9.15
CA GLY A 33 44.15 46.71 -9.22
C GLY A 33 43.06 47.18 -8.27
N ASP A 34 43.44 47.38 -7.00
CA ASP A 34 43.02 48.48 -6.09
C ASP A 34 42.68 48.02 -4.66
N GLU A 35 43.42 48.57 -3.69
CA GLU A 35 43.21 48.46 -2.24
C GLU A 35 41.75 48.82 -1.85
N PRO A 36 41.12 48.17 -0.85
CA PRO A 36 41.46 48.50 0.53
C PRO A 36 41.17 47.45 1.63
N GLU A 37 41.61 47.82 2.84
CA GLU A 37 41.17 47.39 4.17
C GLU A 37 41.56 46.01 4.72
N ASN A 38 42.03 46.10 5.97
CA ASN A 38 42.56 45.06 6.83
C ASN A 38 41.52 43.96 7.12
N ILE A 39 41.60 42.84 6.40
CA ILE A 39 40.86 41.62 6.72
C ILE A 39 41.69 40.82 7.74
N GLU A 40 41.40 41.00 9.02
CA GLU A 40 41.67 39.93 9.99
C GLU A 40 40.85 38.70 9.60
N PRO A 41 41.42 37.47 9.66
CA PRO A 41 40.64 36.28 9.43
C PRO A 41 39.68 36.11 10.61
N LYS A 42 38.46 36.64 10.49
CA LYS A 42 37.33 36.16 11.27
C LYS A 42 37.04 34.76 10.78
N THR A 43 37.74 33.78 11.35
CA THR A 43 37.22 32.43 11.50
C THR A 43 35.86 32.57 12.15
N LYS A 44 34.81 32.63 11.32
CA LYS A 44 33.44 32.48 11.77
C LYS A 44 33.36 31.06 12.27
N ILE A 45 33.56 30.89 13.58
CA ILE A 45 33.15 29.70 14.31
C ILE A 45 31.69 29.55 13.91
N LEU A 46 31.40 28.58 13.04
CA LEU A 46 30.05 28.07 12.86
C LEU A 46 29.75 27.33 14.16
N THR A 47 29.41 28.09 15.20
CA THR A 47 28.43 27.60 16.15
C THR A 47 27.26 27.23 15.27
N LYS A 48 27.05 25.92 15.10
CA LYS A 48 25.80 25.33 14.65
C LYS A 48 24.76 25.88 15.59
N GLY A 49 24.26 27.08 15.27
CA GLY A 49 23.08 27.64 15.86
C GLY A 49 22.05 26.56 15.69
N ILE A 50 21.50 26.10 16.80
CA ILE A 50 20.33 25.25 16.80
C ILE A 50 19.31 26.05 15.99
N SER A 51 19.09 25.68 14.72
CA SER A 51 17.97 26.23 13.96
C SER A 51 16.76 25.88 14.79
N LYS A 52 16.00 26.88 15.23
CA LYS A 52 14.72 26.62 15.87
C LYS A 52 13.94 25.70 14.92
N ASP A 53 13.56 24.52 15.39
CA ASP A 53 12.69 23.65 14.62
C ASP A 53 11.39 24.42 14.36
N PHE A 54 10.85 24.31 13.15
CA PHE A 54 9.60 24.97 12.78
C PHE A 54 8.48 24.54 13.73
N GLU A 55 7.76 25.51 14.29
CA GLU A 55 6.57 25.27 15.11
C GLU A 55 5.35 25.89 14.45
N CYS A 56 4.18 25.25 14.58
CA CYS A 56 2.96 25.82 14.05
C CYS A 56 2.65 27.18 14.70
N GLY A 57 2.33 28.18 13.89
CA GLY A 57 2.28 29.59 14.29
C GLY A 57 3.46 30.42 13.76
N ASP A 58 4.59 29.78 13.41
CA ASP A 58 5.68 30.44 12.71
C ASP A 58 5.29 30.71 11.24
N ILE A 59 5.89 31.73 10.62
CA ILE A 59 5.77 31.96 9.18
C ILE A 59 6.59 30.89 8.45
N PHE A 60 5.94 30.17 7.54
CA PHE A 60 6.60 29.24 6.64
C PHE A 60 7.00 29.97 5.35
N ILE A 61 8.27 29.87 4.97
CA ILE A 61 8.77 30.42 3.70
C ILE A 61 8.98 29.24 2.76
N ASP A 62 8.25 29.19 1.66
CA ASP A 62 8.40 28.14 0.65
C ASP A 62 9.76 28.27 -0.03
N PRO A 63 10.67 27.29 0.11
CA PRO A 63 12.01 27.38 -0.45
C PRO A 63 12.03 27.35 -1.99
N ARG A 64 10.91 26.99 -2.63
CA ARG A 64 10.82 26.83 -4.08
C ARG A 64 10.63 28.16 -4.81
N ASP A 65 9.94 29.12 -4.20
CA ASP A 65 9.64 30.43 -4.80
C ASP A 65 9.77 31.63 -3.84
N GLY A 66 10.03 31.39 -2.55
CA GLY A 66 10.15 32.42 -1.53
C GLY A 66 8.81 32.96 -1.03
N GLN A 67 7.68 32.36 -1.42
CA GLN A 67 6.36 32.76 -0.94
C GLN A 67 6.25 32.49 0.57
N GLU A 68 5.82 33.50 1.31
CA GLU A 68 5.56 33.39 2.74
C GLU A 68 4.11 32.98 3.00
N TYR A 69 3.93 32.08 3.94
CA TYR A 69 2.65 31.58 4.42
C TYR A 69 2.60 31.70 5.95
N THR A 70 1.57 32.32 6.48
CA THR A 70 1.27 32.19 7.91
C THR A 70 0.78 30.77 8.19
N THR A 71 0.97 30.31 9.42
CA THR A 71 0.53 28.98 9.82
C THR A 71 -0.29 29.04 11.10
N VAL A 72 -1.28 28.16 11.22
CA VAL A 72 -2.24 28.17 12.32
C VAL A 72 -2.52 26.76 12.83
N GLN A 73 -2.45 26.60 14.15
CA GLN A 73 -2.79 25.37 14.82
C GLN A 73 -4.31 25.33 15.08
N ILE A 74 -5.01 24.37 14.48
CA ILE A 74 -6.43 24.13 14.68
C ILE A 74 -6.59 22.69 15.16
N GLY A 75 -6.88 22.53 16.45
CA GLY A 75 -6.86 21.22 17.09
C GLY A 75 -5.45 20.64 17.06
N GLU A 76 -5.30 19.44 16.51
CA GLU A 76 -4.01 18.77 16.35
C GLU A 76 -3.34 19.06 14.99
N GLN A 77 -4.02 19.79 14.10
CA GLN A 77 -3.55 20.04 12.74
C GLN A 77 -2.93 21.44 12.60
N CYS A 78 -1.84 21.52 11.83
CA CYS A 78 -1.22 22.80 11.48
C CYS A 78 -1.49 23.13 10.01
N TRP A 79 -2.19 24.24 9.76
CA TRP A 79 -2.65 24.65 8.43
C TRP A 79 -1.91 25.89 7.95
N MET A 80 -1.73 26.02 6.63
CA MET A 80 -1.43 27.33 6.04
C MET A 80 -2.63 28.27 6.19
N GLY A 81 -2.39 29.54 6.51
CA GLY A 81 -3.42 30.58 6.61
C GLY A 81 -3.88 31.08 5.24
N GLU A 82 -2.96 31.15 4.28
CA GLU A 82 -3.25 31.55 2.90
C GLU A 82 -3.46 30.35 1.97
N ASN A 83 -4.04 30.61 0.80
CA ASN A 83 -4.14 29.62 -0.26
C ASN A 83 -2.79 29.47 -0.98
N LEU A 84 -2.49 28.26 -1.44
CA LEU A 84 -1.28 27.98 -2.22
C LEU A 84 -1.21 28.91 -3.45
N ASN A 85 0.00 29.41 -3.74
CA ASN A 85 0.27 30.36 -4.83
C ASN A 85 1.54 29.98 -5.61
N PHE A 86 1.80 28.68 -5.73
CA PHE A 86 2.99 28.12 -6.37
C PHE A 86 2.76 27.82 -7.86
N GLY A 87 3.79 28.01 -8.70
CA GLY A 87 3.77 27.64 -10.12
C GLY A 87 3.70 28.80 -11.10
N GLN A 88 3.87 28.48 -12.39
CA GLN A 88 3.81 29.42 -13.51
C GLN A 88 2.36 29.75 -13.86
N MET A 89 2.05 31.04 -13.93
CA MET A 89 0.72 31.50 -14.36
C MET A 89 0.49 31.19 -15.85
N ILE A 90 -0.67 30.61 -16.14
CA ILE A 90 -1.18 30.41 -17.49
C ILE A 90 -2.55 31.08 -17.65
N ASP A 91 -2.93 31.39 -18.90
CA ASP A 91 -4.22 32.02 -19.17
C ASP A 91 -5.39 31.08 -18.88
N ASN A 92 -6.40 31.61 -18.19
CA ASN A 92 -7.71 31.01 -18.00
C ASN A 92 -8.28 30.48 -19.32
N GLY A 93 -8.63 29.19 -19.33
CA GLY A 93 -9.11 28.48 -20.52
C GLY A 93 -8.02 27.66 -21.24
N THR A 94 -6.74 27.90 -20.95
CA THR A 94 -5.64 27.00 -21.34
C THR A 94 -5.64 25.77 -20.44
N ASN A 95 -5.42 24.57 -20.95
CA ASN A 95 -5.36 23.36 -20.11
C ASN A 95 -4.00 23.20 -19.44
N MET A 96 -4.00 22.89 -18.15
CA MET A 96 -2.83 22.39 -17.41
C MET A 96 -2.43 21.00 -17.91
N THR A 97 -1.14 20.73 -18.01
CA THR A 97 -0.61 19.48 -18.57
C THR A 97 0.49 18.87 -17.71
N ASN A 98 0.55 17.52 -17.67
CA ASN A 98 1.61 16.81 -16.96
C ASN A 98 2.95 16.91 -17.71
N ASN A 99 3.61 18.05 -17.54
CA ASN A 99 4.86 18.40 -18.23
C ASN A 99 6.02 18.69 -17.26
N GLY A 100 5.80 18.48 -15.95
CA GLY A 100 6.79 18.73 -14.89
C GLY A 100 6.95 20.20 -14.50
N ILE A 101 6.13 21.10 -15.06
CA ILE A 101 6.06 22.51 -14.69
C ILE A 101 4.76 22.70 -13.90
N ALA A 102 4.87 23.16 -12.65
CA ALA A 102 3.70 23.52 -11.88
C ALA A 102 3.01 24.72 -12.53
N GLU A 103 1.73 24.58 -12.86
CA GLU A 103 0.94 25.60 -13.55
C GLU A 103 -0.16 26.14 -12.62
N LYS A 104 -0.52 27.42 -12.77
CA LYS A 104 -1.54 28.06 -11.94
C LYS A 104 -2.43 29.01 -12.73
N TYR A 105 -3.65 29.21 -12.25
CA TYR A 105 -4.53 30.28 -12.72
C TYR A 105 -4.66 31.38 -11.67
N CYS A 106 -4.74 32.62 -12.13
CA CYS A 106 -5.20 33.75 -11.32
C CYS A 106 -6.58 34.19 -11.78
N TYR A 107 -7.41 34.63 -10.84
CA TYR A 107 -8.75 35.11 -11.15
C TYR A 107 -8.70 36.21 -12.22
N ASP A 108 -9.49 36.06 -13.28
CA ASP A 108 -9.52 36.97 -14.44
C ASP A 108 -8.17 37.22 -15.15
N ASN A 109 -7.21 36.30 -15.04
CA ASN A 109 -5.84 36.46 -15.56
C ASN A 109 -5.10 37.68 -14.99
N ASP A 110 -5.46 38.10 -13.77
CA ASP A 110 -4.77 39.18 -13.07
C ASP A 110 -3.88 38.61 -11.95
N PRO A 111 -2.54 38.75 -12.05
CA PRO A 111 -1.61 38.32 -10.99
C PRO A 111 -1.92 38.91 -9.61
N ALA A 112 -2.45 40.12 -9.52
CA ALA A 112 -2.79 40.75 -8.24
C ALA A 112 -3.87 39.97 -7.46
N ASN A 113 -4.73 39.24 -8.18
CA ASN A 113 -5.71 38.36 -7.55
C ASN A 113 -5.06 37.10 -6.96
N CYS A 114 -3.99 36.58 -7.55
CA CYS A 114 -3.20 35.52 -6.94
C CYS A 114 -2.48 36.01 -5.68
N ASP A 115 -1.95 37.23 -5.70
CA ASP A 115 -1.29 37.82 -4.52
C ASP A 115 -2.27 38.00 -3.36
N THR A 116 -3.55 38.27 -3.66
CA THR A 116 -4.58 38.52 -2.65
C THR A 116 -5.27 37.24 -2.18
N TYR A 117 -5.68 36.37 -3.10
CA TYR A 117 -6.56 35.22 -2.82
C TYR A 117 -5.85 33.86 -2.93
N GLY A 118 -4.59 33.85 -3.34
CA GLY A 118 -3.89 32.66 -3.82
C GLY A 118 -4.38 32.21 -5.18
N ALA A 119 -3.77 31.15 -5.70
CA ALA A 119 -4.04 30.67 -7.03
C ALA A 119 -5.14 29.60 -7.08
N MET A 120 -5.60 29.30 -8.30
CA MET A 120 -6.54 28.22 -8.59
C MET A 120 -5.88 27.15 -9.44
N TYR A 121 -6.19 25.90 -9.16
CA TYR A 121 -5.61 24.73 -9.80
C TYR A 121 -6.70 23.75 -10.22
N LYS A 122 -6.50 23.08 -11.36
CA LYS A 122 -7.25 21.86 -11.66
C LYS A 122 -6.82 20.77 -10.68
N TRP A 123 -7.74 19.85 -10.38
CA TRP A 123 -7.47 18.81 -9.38
C TRP A 123 -6.29 17.91 -9.78
N GLY A 124 -6.20 17.53 -11.07
CA GLY A 124 -5.09 16.73 -11.55
C GLY A 124 -3.74 17.42 -11.39
N GLU A 125 -3.67 18.73 -11.60
CA GLU A 125 -2.43 19.51 -11.47
C GLU A 125 -1.97 19.56 -10.01
N VAL A 126 -2.86 19.91 -9.08
CA VAL A 126 -2.48 19.94 -7.66
C VAL A 126 -2.09 18.54 -7.16
N MET A 127 -2.80 17.50 -7.59
CA MET A 127 -2.50 16.11 -7.26
C MET A 127 -1.33 15.51 -8.05
N GLN A 128 -0.63 16.29 -8.88
CA GLN A 128 0.47 15.80 -9.72
C GLN A 128 0.09 14.52 -10.51
N TYR A 129 -1.16 14.50 -10.98
CA TYR A 129 -1.76 13.45 -11.79
C TYR A 129 -1.79 12.04 -11.17
N THR A 130 -1.70 11.94 -9.84
CA THR A 130 -2.02 10.72 -9.09
C THR A 130 -3.41 10.81 -8.44
N THR A 131 -3.89 9.69 -7.91
CA THR A 131 -5.14 9.57 -7.15
C THR A 131 -4.94 9.20 -5.68
N THR A 132 -3.70 9.00 -5.24
CA THR A 132 -3.39 8.72 -3.83
C THR A 132 -3.76 9.91 -2.96
N GLU A 133 -4.59 9.72 -1.94
CA GLU A 133 -4.99 10.81 -1.04
C GLU A 133 -3.84 11.19 -0.10
N GLY A 134 -3.84 12.41 0.44
CA GLY A 134 -2.84 12.85 1.41
C GLY A 134 -1.43 13.06 0.85
N ILE A 135 -1.25 12.97 -0.47
CA ILE A 135 0.06 13.24 -1.09
C ILE A 135 0.49 14.69 -0.91
N GLN A 136 1.81 14.90 -0.96
CA GLN A 136 2.40 16.24 -1.04
C GLN A 136 1.79 17.06 -2.19
N GLY A 137 1.74 16.48 -3.40
CA GLY A 137 1.29 17.16 -4.59
C GLY A 137 2.04 18.47 -4.82
N LEU A 138 1.34 19.57 -5.08
CA LEU A 138 1.96 20.89 -5.22
C LEU A 138 2.33 21.56 -3.89
N CYS A 139 1.97 21.00 -2.73
CA CYS A 139 2.41 21.54 -1.46
C CYS A 139 3.94 21.40 -1.30
N PRO A 140 4.58 22.28 -0.51
CA PRO A 140 6.02 22.22 -0.27
C PRO A 140 6.40 21.02 0.60
N ASP A 141 7.69 20.66 0.59
CA ASP A 141 8.19 19.51 1.35
C ASP A 141 7.78 19.58 2.84
N GLY A 142 7.31 18.46 3.37
CA GLY A 142 6.76 18.37 4.72
C GLY A 142 5.36 18.97 4.88
N TRP A 143 4.69 19.34 3.79
CA TRP A 143 3.28 19.73 3.73
C TRP A 143 2.57 18.90 2.66
N HIS A 144 1.26 18.74 2.79
CA HIS A 144 0.48 17.97 1.83
C HIS A 144 -0.91 18.56 1.59
N ILE A 145 -1.57 18.05 0.54
CA ILE A 145 -2.94 18.44 0.19
C ILE A 145 -3.89 17.69 1.13
N ALA A 146 -4.65 18.44 1.92
CA ALA A 146 -5.51 17.85 2.93
C ALA A 146 -6.56 16.90 2.33
N THR A 147 -6.74 15.76 2.98
CA THR A 147 -7.79 14.77 2.74
C THR A 147 -9.16 15.27 3.19
N ASP A 148 -10.22 14.59 2.76
CA ASP A 148 -11.58 14.82 3.26
C ASP A 148 -11.71 14.59 4.77
N VAL A 149 -10.94 13.63 5.30
CA VAL A 149 -10.86 13.31 6.73
C VAL A 149 -10.20 14.45 7.50
N GLU A 150 -9.08 14.97 7.01
CA GLU A 150 -8.38 16.07 7.66
C GLU A 150 -9.20 17.36 7.65
N TRP A 151 -9.84 17.67 6.52
CA TRP A 151 -10.80 18.76 6.44
C TRP A 151 -11.95 18.57 7.44
N CYS A 152 -12.47 17.34 7.61
CA CYS A 152 -13.49 17.12 8.62
C CYS A 152 -12.97 17.32 10.05
N GLY A 153 -11.73 16.92 10.34
CA GLY A 153 -11.08 17.16 11.64
C GLY A 153 -11.01 18.65 11.98
N LEU A 154 -10.57 19.48 11.02
CA LEU A 154 -10.57 20.94 11.16
C LEU A 154 -12.00 21.47 11.42
N GLU A 155 -12.97 21.03 10.64
CA GLU A 155 -14.34 21.51 10.75
C GLU A 155 -15.01 21.11 12.06
N ALA A 156 -14.82 19.87 12.51
CA ALA A 156 -15.34 19.36 13.77
C ALA A 156 -14.68 20.05 14.98
N THR A 157 -13.42 20.49 14.83
CA THR A 157 -12.73 21.28 15.85
C THR A 157 -13.36 22.66 16.03
N VAL A 158 -13.68 23.35 14.93
CA VAL A 158 -14.27 24.70 15.00
C VAL A 158 -15.78 24.67 15.26
N ASP A 159 -16.44 23.59 14.85
CA ASP A 159 -17.88 23.38 14.98
C ASP A 159 -18.18 21.91 15.32
N PRO A 160 -18.32 21.57 16.62
CA PRO A 160 -18.58 20.21 17.08
C PRO A 160 -19.91 19.60 16.60
N THR A 161 -20.78 20.37 15.93
CA THR A 161 -22.03 19.88 15.35
C THR A 161 -21.85 19.28 13.95
N ILE A 162 -20.64 19.38 13.39
CA ILE A 162 -20.29 18.83 12.08
C ILE A 162 -20.44 17.30 12.08
N ASN A 163 -21.17 16.82 11.09
CA ASN A 163 -21.21 15.41 10.72
C ASN A 163 -20.46 15.24 9.39
N CYS A 164 -19.32 14.54 9.42
CA CYS A 164 -18.42 14.34 8.26
C CYS A 164 -19.10 13.70 7.04
N ASN A 165 -20.16 12.92 7.27
CA ASN A 165 -20.90 12.22 6.22
C ASN A 165 -21.98 13.09 5.57
N SER A 166 -22.28 14.27 6.13
CA SER A 166 -23.29 15.17 5.59
C SER A 166 -22.74 15.97 4.41
N LEU A 167 -23.52 15.99 3.31
CA LEU A 167 -23.28 16.80 2.12
C LEU A 167 -23.94 18.17 2.23
N PHE A 168 -23.61 19.06 1.29
CA PHE A 168 -24.06 20.45 1.23
C PHE A 168 -23.59 21.25 2.45
N TRP A 169 -24.39 22.22 2.89
CA TRP A 169 -24.10 23.11 4.02
C TRP A 169 -24.35 22.42 5.35
N ARG A 170 -23.27 22.14 6.09
CA ARG A 170 -23.31 21.40 7.36
C ARG A 170 -22.73 22.21 8.53
N GLY A 171 -23.04 21.73 9.73
CA GLY A 171 -22.75 22.42 10.98
C GLY A 171 -23.72 23.58 11.24
N THR A 172 -23.34 24.42 12.19
CA THR A 172 -24.05 25.63 12.59
C THR A 172 -23.31 26.90 12.15
N ASP A 173 -22.02 27.01 12.47
CA ASP A 173 -21.25 28.25 12.33
C ASP A 173 -19.76 28.05 11.97
N GLY A 174 -19.33 26.81 11.70
CA GLY A 174 -17.95 26.52 11.32
C GLY A 174 -17.45 27.33 10.12
N GLY A 175 -18.32 27.64 9.15
CA GLY A 175 -17.97 28.48 8.01
C GLY A 175 -17.71 29.94 8.41
N THR A 176 -18.46 30.49 9.36
CA THR A 176 -18.17 31.83 9.93
C THR A 176 -16.80 31.86 10.60
N LYS A 177 -16.45 30.82 11.34
CA LYS A 177 -15.19 30.75 12.10
C LYS A 177 -13.97 30.58 11.19
N LEU A 178 -14.13 29.87 10.06
CA LEU A 178 -13.06 29.57 9.11
C LEU A 178 -12.80 30.69 8.10
N LYS A 179 -13.78 31.55 7.79
CA LYS A 179 -13.60 32.69 6.87
C LYS A 179 -12.60 33.72 7.41
N SER A 180 -12.13 34.60 6.53
CA SER A 180 -11.27 35.72 6.95
C SER A 180 -11.89 36.57 8.04
N GLY A 181 -11.09 36.89 9.07
CA GLY A 181 -11.52 37.57 10.29
C GLY A 181 -12.34 36.71 11.26
N GLY A 182 -12.48 35.41 10.98
CA GLY A 182 -13.11 34.45 11.86
C GLY A 182 -12.23 34.06 13.05
N THR A 183 -12.78 33.29 14.00
CA THR A 183 -12.07 32.98 15.25
C THR A 183 -11.07 31.82 15.12
N SER A 184 -11.03 31.09 14.01
CA SER A 184 -10.14 29.94 13.88
C SER A 184 -8.73 30.30 13.42
N GLY A 185 -8.52 31.53 12.92
CA GLY A 185 -7.26 31.94 12.28
C GLY A 185 -6.98 31.24 10.95
N PHE A 186 -7.93 30.46 10.42
CA PHE A 186 -7.77 29.78 9.13
C PHE A 186 -7.71 30.78 7.98
N GLU A 187 -8.38 31.93 8.08
CA GLU A 187 -8.39 32.97 7.03
C GLU A 187 -8.83 32.42 5.66
N GLY A 188 -9.96 31.72 5.62
CA GLY A 188 -10.55 31.17 4.38
C GLY A 188 -10.97 32.29 3.43
N LEU A 189 -10.15 32.53 2.40
CA LEU A 189 -10.34 33.60 1.41
C LEU A 189 -11.37 33.21 0.35
N LEU A 190 -12.24 34.15 -0.01
CA LEU A 190 -13.34 33.95 -0.97
C LEU A 190 -12.89 34.28 -2.40
N GLY A 191 -11.88 33.57 -2.89
CA GLY A 191 -11.27 33.80 -4.22
C GLY A 191 -12.11 33.37 -5.43
N GLY A 192 -13.30 32.81 -5.23
CA GLY A 192 -14.13 32.27 -6.29
C GLY A 192 -13.63 30.92 -6.80
N TYR A 193 -13.95 30.63 -8.06
CA TYR A 193 -13.48 29.44 -8.78
C TYR A 193 -13.40 29.70 -10.28
N LEU A 194 -12.71 28.80 -10.99
CA LEU A 194 -12.63 28.79 -12.45
C LEU A 194 -13.48 27.65 -13.02
N PHE A 195 -14.42 27.98 -13.90
CA PHE A 195 -15.20 26.99 -14.64
C PHE A 195 -14.32 26.29 -15.69
N SER A 196 -14.71 25.08 -16.13
CA SER A 196 -13.92 24.31 -17.12
C SER A 196 -13.72 25.01 -18.47
N THR A 197 -14.54 26.01 -18.78
CA THR A 197 -14.44 26.86 -19.98
C THR A 197 -13.44 28.01 -19.84
N GLY A 198 -12.81 28.19 -18.67
CA GLY A 198 -11.92 29.32 -18.38
C GLY A 198 -12.63 30.57 -17.84
N THR A 199 -13.91 30.48 -17.45
CA THR A 199 -14.65 31.61 -16.87
C THR A 199 -14.43 31.65 -15.36
N SER A 200 -13.85 32.74 -14.84
CA SER A 200 -13.73 32.99 -13.41
C SER A 200 -15.07 33.48 -12.85
N MET A 201 -15.47 33.00 -11.66
CA MET A 201 -16.77 33.30 -11.07
C MET A 201 -16.72 33.43 -9.55
N GLN A 202 -17.64 34.22 -8.99
CA GLN A 202 -17.98 34.27 -7.55
C GLN A 202 -16.87 34.75 -6.61
N MET A 203 -15.89 35.52 -7.11
CA MET A 203 -14.95 36.23 -6.25
C MET A 203 -15.70 37.09 -5.23
N ASN A 204 -15.21 37.10 -3.99
CA ASN A 204 -15.81 37.72 -2.80
C ASN A 204 -17.15 37.11 -2.33
N GLU A 205 -17.75 36.18 -3.08
CA GLU A 205 -18.98 35.50 -2.67
C GLU A 205 -18.68 34.13 -2.07
N PHE A 206 -17.79 33.37 -2.69
CA PHE A 206 -17.45 32.01 -2.28
C PHE A 206 -15.95 31.73 -2.37
N GLY A 207 -15.44 30.88 -1.47
CA GLY A 207 -14.11 30.30 -1.53
C GLY A 207 -14.25 28.78 -1.67
N TYR A 208 -13.60 28.21 -2.68
CA TYR A 208 -13.62 26.79 -2.97
C TYR A 208 -12.23 26.20 -2.80
N PHE A 209 -12.15 25.09 -2.07
CA PHE A 209 -10.89 24.44 -1.73
C PHE A 209 -10.92 22.98 -2.14
N TRP A 210 -9.98 22.55 -2.99
CA TRP A 210 -9.81 21.14 -3.29
C TRP A 210 -9.36 20.37 -2.05
N THR A 211 -9.85 19.14 -1.93
CA THR A 211 -9.20 18.12 -1.08
C THR A 211 -8.45 17.14 -1.98
N SER A 212 -7.53 16.37 -1.41
CA SER A 212 -6.86 15.27 -2.12
C SER A 212 -7.79 14.08 -2.38
N SER A 213 -8.98 14.07 -1.77
CA SER A 213 -9.83 12.90 -1.76
C SER A 213 -10.66 12.75 -3.02
N ASN A 214 -10.58 11.55 -3.59
CA ASN A 214 -11.25 11.24 -4.82
C ASN A 214 -12.73 10.93 -4.55
N TYR A 215 -13.62 11.36 -5.45
CA TYR A 215 -15.01 10.92 -5.41
C TYR A 215 -15.29 9.85 -6.45
N ASP A 216 -14.88 10.12 -7.69
CA ASP A 216 -14.88 9.16 -8.79
C ASP A 216 -13.86 9.56 -9.86
N ASN A 217 -13.88 8.89 -11.01
CA ASN A 217 -12.92 9.15 -12.08
C ASN A 217 -12.89 10.61 -12.54
N ASN A 218 -14.02 11.32 -12.53
CA ASN A 218 -14.17 12.67 -13.08
C ASN A 218 -14.33 13.75 -12.02
N ARG A 219 -14.57 13.38 -10.76
CA ARG A 219 -14.94 14.31 -9.69
C ARG A 219 -14.11 14.10 -8.43
N ALA A 220 -13.83 15.19 -7.75
CA ALA A 220 -13.13 15.20 -6.46
C ALA A 220 -13.94 15.96 -5.41
N TRP A 221 -13.66 15.69 -4.14
CA TRP A 221 -14.26 16.40 -3.03
C TRP A 221 -13.69 17.82 -2.91
N PHE A 222 -14.55 18.76 -2.54
CA PHE A 222 -14.13 20.13 -2.22
C PHE A 222 -14.82 20.63 -0.94
N ARG A 223 -14.25 21.69 -0.38
CA ARG A 223 -14.86 22.51 0.67
C ARG A 223 -15.23 23.89 0.15
N GLY A 224 -16.37 24.39 0.59
CA GLY A 224 -16.87 25.70 0.21
C GLY A 224 -17.19 26.56 1.42
N LEU A 225 -16.71 27.81 1.40
CA LEU A 225 -17.09 28.87 2.32
C LEU A 225 -17.85 29.94 1.54
N GLY A 226 -18.88 30.55 2.14
CA GLY A 226 -19.67 31.59 1.49
C GLY A 226 -19.80 32.82 2.36
N ALA A 227 -19.74 34.02 1.77
CA ALA A 227 -19.79 35.30 2.48
C ALA A 227 -20.98 35.37 3.46
N ASN A 228 -22.17 35.02 2.96
CA ASN A 228 -23.43 35.07 3.70
C ASN A 228 -23.88 33.72 4.30
N PHE A 229 -23.00 32.71 4.28
CA PHE A 229 -23.31 31.38 4.80
C PHE A 229 -22.45 31.10 6.05
N PRO A 230 -23.07 30.75 7.20
CA PRO A 230 -22.31 30.46 8.41
C PRO A 230 -21.78 29.02 8.44
N LYS A 231 -22.27 28.16 7.56
CA LYS A 231 -21.95 26.73 7.49
C LYS A 231 -20.78 26.46 6.56
N VAL A 232 -20.21 25.26 6.65
CA VAL A 232 -19.23 24.76 5.67
C VAL A 232 -19.96 23.91 4.63
N ARG A 233 -19.63 24.10 3.36
CA ARG A 233 -20.15 23.28 2.27
C ARG A 233 -19.18 22.13 1.97
N LYS A 234 -19.68 20.89 1.95
CA LYS A 234 -19.00 19.76 1.28
C LYS A 234 -19.81 19.28 0.11
N PHE A 235 -19.14 19.14 -1.02
CA PHE A 235 -19.70 18.50 -2.19
C PHE A 235 -18.57 18.02 -3.08
N TYR A 236 -18.91 17.39 -4.20
CA TYR A 236 -17.95 17.03 -5.23
C TYR A 236 -18.11 17.98 -6.43
N ASN A 237 -17.04 18.20 -7.18
CA ASN A 237 -17.09 18.94 -8.44
C ASN A 237 -16.20 18.29 -9.50
N SER A 238 -16.37 18.69 -10.76
CA SER A 238 -15.51 18.21 -11.86
C SER A 238 -14.05 18.57 -11.59
N LYS A 239 -13.15 17.61 -11.79
CA LYS A 239 -11.69 17.80 -11.67
C LYS A 239 -11.12 18.84 -12.66
N ASP A 240 -11.90 19.21 -13.68
CA ASP A 240 -11.55 20.23 -14.67
C ASP A 240 -11.77 21.67 -14.18
N TYR A 241 -12.37 21.86 -13.00
CA TYR A 241 -12.58 23.20 -12.44
C TYR A 241 -11.32 23.64 -11.70
N GLY A 242 -11.07 24.95 -11.69
CA GLY A 242 -10.03 25.55 -10.87
C GLY A 242 -10.57 25.92 -9.50
N HIS A 243 -10.04 25.31 -8.45
CA HIS A 243 -10.27 25.73 -7.06
C HIS A 243 -8.94 26.03 -6.38
N SER A 244 -8.99 26.80 -5.30
CA SER A 244 -7.82 27.00 -4.46
C SER A 244 -7.48 25.73 -3.69
N VAL A 245 -6.27 25.69 -3.14
CA VAL A 245 -5.75 24.57 -2.33
C VAL A 245 -5.16 25.15 -1.07
N ARG A 246 -5.31 24.42 0.03
CA ARG A 246 -4.69 24.76 1.30
C ARG A 246 -3.91 23.58 1.84
N CYS A 247 -2.63 23.82 2.11
CA CYS A 247 -1.73 22.79 2.58
C CYS A 247 -1.78 22.66 4.11
N ILE A 248 -1.56 21.45 4.59
CA ILE A 248 -1.50 21.07 6.00
C ILE A 248 -0.12 20.46 6.28
N LYS A 249 0.46 20.75 7.44
CA LYS A 249 1.80 20.29 7.81
C LYS A 249 1.77 18.81 8.13
N GLY A 250 2.80 18.10 7.67
CA GLY A 250 2.98 16.67 7.86
C GLY A 250 3.21 16.02 6.50
N GLU A 251 3.89 14.89 6.50
CA GLU A 251 3.79 13.93 5.42
C GLU A 251 2.37 13.37 5.54
N GLY A 252 1.44 13.74 4.65
CA GLY A 252 0.03 13.38 4.77
C GLY A 252 -0.16 11.89 4.90
N ALA A 253 -1.29 11.48 5.53
CA ALA A 253 -1.58 10.11 5.99
C ALA A 253 -0.63 9.08 5.37
N ALA A 254 0.50 8.85 6.05
CA ALA A 254 1.59 8.08 5.47
C ALA A 254 1.04 6.72 5.06
N ASN A 255 1.06 6.42 3.76
CA ASN A 255 0.61 5.14 3.24
C ASN A 255 1.28 4.02 4.03
N LEU A 256 0.51 3.25 4.79
CA LEU A 256 1.08 2.21 5.63
C LEU A 256 1.42 1.01 4.74
N PRO A 257 2.44 0.22 5.10
CA PRO A 257 2.72 -0.99 4.36
C PRO A 257 1.56 -1.98 4.52
N PRO A 258 1.36 -2.89 3.55
CA PRO A 258 0.36 -3.93 3.65
C PRO A 258 0.49 -4.72 4.96
N GLY A 259 -0.62 -5.25 5.45
CA GLY A 259 -0.61 -6.22 6.54
C GLY A 259 0.25 -7.44 6.21
N VAL A 260 0.79 -8.10 7.23
CA VAL A 260 1.61 -9.30 7.02
C VAL A 260 0.73 -10.43 6.44
N PRO A 261 1.11 -11.04 5.30
CA PRO A 261 0.42 -12.21 4.77
C PRO A 261 0.23 -13.28 5.85
N SER A 262 -0.99 -13.79 5.99
CA SER A 262 -1.41 -14.65 7.11
C SER A 262 -2.37 -15.75 6.66
N ASN A 263 -2.76 -16.64 7.60
CA ASN A 263 -3.71 -17.73 7.39
C ASN A 263 -3.39 -18.62 6.16
N PRO A 264 -2.19 -19.20 6.07
CA PRO A 264 -1.79 -20.00 4.93
C PRO A 264 -2.65 -21.27 4.79
N THR A 265 -3.02 -21.59 3.56
CA THR A 265 -3.50 -22.91 3.16
C THR A 265 -2.58 -23.44 2.06
N PRO A 266 -1.95 -24.62 2.21
CA PRO A 266 -2.02 -25.51 3.38
C PRO A 266 -1.50 -24.86 4.67
N PRO A 267 -2.02 -25.25 5.86
CA PRO A 267 -1.52 -24.74 7.14
C PRO A 267 -0.02 -25.01 7.30
N ASN A 268 0.68 -24.10 7.97
CA ASN A 268 2.11 -24.22 8.19
C ASN A 268 2.48 -25.52 8.93
N GLY A 269 3.46 -26.25 8.40
CA GLY A 269 3.92 -27.54 8.91
C GLY A 269 2.98 -28.71 8.63
N SER A 270 1.91 -28.52 7.84
CA SER A 270 0.94 -29.58 7.57
C SER A 270 1.57 -30.75 6.79
N LEU A 271 1.15 -31.96 7.15
CA LEU A 271 1.61 -33.20 6.53
C LEU A 271 0.54 -33.78 5.62
N LYS A 272 0.94 -34.73 4.76
CA LYS A 272 0.05 -35.53 3.92
C LYS A 272 -0.84 -34.72 2.96
N GLN A 273 -0.34 -33.58 2.47
CA GLN A 273 -1.06 -32.72 1.55
C GLN A 273 -1.17 -33.33 0.14
N LEU A 274 -2.25 -33.05 -0.59
CA LEU A 274 -2.41 -33.54 -1.97
C LEU A 274 -1.34 -32.96 -2.91
N ILE A 275 -1.04 -33.66 -4.01
CA ILE A 275 -0.08 -33.18 -5.01
C ILE A 275 -0.68 -32.19 -6.03
N GLY A 276 -2.00 -31.99 -5.99
CA GLY A 276 -2.72 -31.00 -6.80
C GLY A 276 -3.54 -30.13 -5.86
N LEU A 277 -2.91 -29.11 -5.30
CA LEU A 277 -3.52 -28.14 -4.40
C LEU A 277 -3.13 -26.72 -4.81
N SER A 278 -3.90 -25.75 -4.32
CA SER A 278 -3.57 -24.33 -4.45
C SER A 278 -3.08 -23.79 -3.11
N LEU A 279 -2.15 -22.84 -3.18
CA LEU A 279 -1.76 -21.99 -2.08
C LEU A 279 -2.80 -20.89 -1.90
N GLN A 280 -3.12 -20.54 -0.65
CA GLN A 280 -4.00 -19.42 -0.32
C GLN A 280 -3.48 -18.71 0.93
N TRP A 281 -3.66 -17.40 0.99
CA TRP A 281 -3.33 -16.56 2.15
C TRP A 281 -4.39 -15.49 2.36
N SER A 282 -4.27 -14.74 3.44
CA SER A 282 -5.04 -13.52 3.72
C SER A 282 -4.07 -12.35 3.86
N CYS A 283 -4.46 -11.20 3.35
CA CYS A 283 -3.71 -9.95 3.46
C CYS A 283 -4.72 -8.80 3.41
N THR A 284 -4.46 -7.75 4.16
CA THR A 284 -5.26 -6.52 4.17
C THR A 284 -4.29 -5.36 4.11
N ASP A 285 -4.77 -4.21 3.67
CA ASP A 285 -4.03 -2.97 3.76
C ASP A 285 -4.75 -2.02 4.74
N PRO A 286 -4.06 -1.28 5.62
CA PRO A 286 -4.73 -0.37 6.56
C PRO A 286 -5.57 0.70 5.87
N GLU A 287 -5.20 1.08 4.65
CA GLU A 287 -5.88 2.05 3.79
C GLU A 287 -6.85 1.38 2.79
N ASP A 288 -6.98 0.06 2.82
CA ASP A 288 -7.75 -0.77 1.87
C ASP A 288 -7.27 -0.60 0.41
N ASP A 289 -5.97 -0.33 0.25
CA ASP A 289 -5.37 -0.19 -1.08
C ASP A 289 -5.33 -1.52 -1.86
N PRO A 290 -5.44 -1.46 -3.21
CA PRO A 290 -5.29 -2.65 -4.05
C PRO A 290 -3.90 -3.28 -3.92
N LEU A 291 -3.86 -4.55 -3.53
CA LEU A 291 -2.62 -5.29 -3.32
C LEU A 291 -2.21 -6.13 -4.53
N THR A 292 -0.90 -6.24 -4.71
CA THR A 292 -0.27 -7.25 -5.57
C THR A 292 0.68 -8.14 -4.76
N PHE A 293 0.95 -9.34 -5.26
CA PHE A 293 1.69 -10.35 -4.51
C PHE A 293 2.78 -10.99 -5.35
N ASP A 294 3.93 -11.20 -4.72
CA ASP A 294 4.98 -12.09 -5.21
C ASP A 294 4.96 -13.40 -4.44
N VAL A 295 4.89 -14.52 -5.16
CA VAL A 295 4.85 -15.86 -4.59
C VAL A 295 6.22 -16.52 -4.76
N TYR A 296 6.82 -16.90 -3.64
CA TYR A 296 8.06 -17.67 -3.59
C TYR A 296 7.72 -19.11 -3.23
N PHE A 297 8.25 -20.09 -3.96
CA PHE A 297 7.91 -21.51 -3.76
C PHE A 297 9.06 -22.45 -4.18
N GLY A 298 9.35 -23.46 -3.37
CA GLY A 298 10.34 -24.49 -3.73
C GLY A 298 10.59 -25.50 -2.61
N THR A 299 11.64 -26.32 -2.74
CA THR A 299 12.05 -27.33 -1.75
C THR A 299 13.14 -26.85 -0.79
N SER A 300 13.63 -25.63 -0.96
CA SER A 300 14.61 -24.97 -0.10
C SER A 300 13.91 -24.14 0.98
N ALA A 301 14.46 -24.11 2.19
CA ALA A 301 13.97 -23.26 3.28
C ALA A 301 14.01 -21.74 2.95
N ASN A 302 14.87 -21.34 2.01
CA ASN A 302 14.77 -20.05 1.33
C ASN A 302 14.25 -20.30 -0.09
N PRO A 303 12.93 -20.25 -0.32
CA PRO A 303 12.34 -20.60 -1.61
C PRO A 303 12.63 -19.51 -2.67
N PRO A 304 12.86 -19.87 -3.94
CA PRO A 304 13.02 -18.90 -5.02
C PRO A 304 11.69 -18.23 -5.39
N LEU A 305 11.77 -17.05 -6.01
CA LEU A 305 10.62 -16.38 -6.62
C LEU A 305 10.05 -17.28 -7.73
N LEU A 306 8.77 -17.61 -7.64
CA LEU A 306 8.06 -18.40 -8.65
C LEU A 306 7.21 -17.52 -9.57
N GLN A 307 6.52 -16.53 -9.00
CA GLN A 307 5.65 -15.61 -9.73
C GLN A 307 5.62 -14.25 -9.05
N SER A 308 5.55 -13.17 -9.84
CA SER A 308 5.44 -11.79 -9.35
C SER A 308 4.18 -11.08 -9.85
N GLY A 309 3.69 -10.12 -9.07
CA GLY A 309 2.65 -9.17 -9.45
C GLY A 309 1.24 -9.74 -9.66
N ILE A 310 0.88 -10.81 -8.93
CA ILE A 310 -0.50 -11.35 -9.02
C ILE A 310 -1.45 -10.57 -8.11
N THR A 311 -2.72 -10.47 -8.50
CA THR A 311 -3.75 -9.73 -7.73
C THR A 311 -4.64 -10.64 -6.86
N GLY A 312 -4.66 -11.94 -7.14
CA GLY A 312 -5.44 -12.91 -6.39
C GLY A 312 -4.71 -13.40 -5.14
N VAL A 313 -5.47 -13.74 -4.09
CA VAL A 313 -4.97 -14.34 -2.84
C VAL A 313 -4.86 -15.88 -2.91
N THR A 314 -4.93 -16.44 -4.12
CA THR A 314 -4.79 -17.87 -4.41
C THR A 314 -3.82 -18.09 -5.57
N PHE A 315 -3.00 -19.14 -5.48
CA PHE A 315 -2.01 -19.47 -6.50
C PHE A 315 -1.85 -20.99 -6.66
N ASN A 316 -1.79 -21.48 -7.90
CA ASN A 316 -1.55 -22.90 -8.19
C ASN A 316 -0.08 -23.11 -8.58
N PRO A 317 0.75 -23.77 -7.74
CA PRO A 317 2.16 -24.03 -8.03
C PRO A 317 2.39 -25.17 -9.05
N GLY A 318 1.33 -25.79 -9.57
CA GLY A 318 1.40 -26.94 -10.45
C GLY A 318 1.34 -28.27 -9.71
N THR A 319 1.63 -29.37 -10.44
CA THR A 319 1.64 -30.72 -9.86
C THR A 319 2.92 -30.95 -9.06
N LEU A 320 2.77 -31.36 -7.80
CA LEU A 320 3.87 -31.54 -6.86
C LEU A 320 4.37 -32.99 -6.80
N THR A 321 5.60 -33.16 -6.35
CA THR A 321 6.19 -34.48 -6.05
C THR A 321 5.69 -35.03 -4.71
N TYR A 322 5.47 -36.34 -4.63
CA TYR A 322 5.13 -37.06 -3.40
C TYR A 322 6.26 -37.03 -2.37
N VAL A 323 5.93 -37.20 -1.09
CA VAL A 323 6.90 -37.28 0.04
C VAL A 323 7.93 -36.15 0.00
N THR A 324 7.50 -34.96 -0.38
CA THR A 324 8.37 -33.81 -0.56
C THR A 324 7.88 -32.67 0.31
N THR A 325 8.79 -32.08 1.09
CA THR A 325 8.52 -30.87 1.85
C THR A 325 8.77 -29.66 0.95
N TYR A 326 7.76 -28.80 0.85
CA TYR A 326 7.82 -27.54 0.12
C TYR A 326 7.78 -26.38 1.12
N TYR A 327 8.47 -25.31 0.76
CA TYR A 327 8.51 -24.04 1.47
C TYR A 327 8.01 -22.94 0.56
N TRP A 328 7.28 -22.00 1.13
CA TRP A 328 6.74 -20.87 0.38
C TRP A 328 6.54 -19.66 1.27
N LYS A 329 6.61 -18.48 0.67
CA LYS A 329 6.27 -17.20 1.30
C LYS A 329 5.63 -16.28 0.27
N VAL A 330 4.97 -15.25 0.77
CA VAL A 330 4.35 -14.21 -0.06
C VAL A 330 4.91 -12.87 0.37
N ILE A 331 5.27 -12.03 -0.59
CA ILE A 331 5.55 -10.60 -0.36
C ILE A 331 4.36 -9.84 -0.94
N ALA A 332 3.67 -9.07 -0.09
CA ALA A 332 2.59 -8.19 -0.50
C ALA A 332 3.17 -6.81 -0.85
N HIS A 333 2.62 -6.19 -1.88
CA HIS A 333 2.96 -4.85 -2.35
C HIS A 333 1.69 -4.02 -2.46
N ASP A 334 1.74 -2.78 -2.04
CA ASP A 334 0.72 -1.78 -2.36
C ASP A 334 1.08 -1.02 -3.66
N ALA A 335 0.21 -0.09 -4.07
CA ALA A 335 0.38 0.70 -5.28
C ALA A 335 1.45 1.81 -5.14
N GLN A 336 1.87 2.10 -3.91
CA GLN A 336 2.76 3.19 -3.51
C GLN A 336 4.20 2.70 -3.32
N GLY A 337 4.42 1.39 -3.45
CA GLY A 337 5.74 0.76 -3.41
C GLY A 337 6.18 0.29 -2.03
N ASN A 338 5.30 0.32 -1.01
CA ASN A 338 5.61 -0.38 0.22
C ASN A 338 5.41 -1.88 0.04
N THR A 339 6.19 -2.64 0.80
CA THR A 339 6.19 -4.09 0.72
C THR A 339 6.19 -4.70 2.10
N THR A 340 5.42 -5.77 2.28
CA THR A 340 5.43 -6.56 3.51
C THR A 340 5.73 -8.02 3.19
N GLU A 341 6.85 -8.50 3.72
CA GLU A 341 7.24 -9.90 3.62
C GLU A 341 6.48 -10.75 4.66
N GLY A 342 5.80 -11.79 4.19
CA GLY A 342 5.17 -12.81 5.03
C GLY A 342 6.17 -13.85 5.55
N PRO A 343 5.80 -14.60 6.60
CA PRO A 343 6.63 -15.68 7.13
C PRO A 343 6.80 -16.82 6.10
N VAL A 344 7.90 -17.57 6.22
CA VAL A 344 8.08 -18.81 5.44
C VAL A 344 7.23 -19.93 6.02
N TRP A 345 6.29 -20.41 5.23
CA TRP A 345 5.46 -21.57 5.54
C TRP A 345 5.99 -22.82 4.86
N SER A 346 5.63 -23.98 5.42
CA SER A 346 5.97 -25.27 4.82
C SER A 346 4.79 -26.24 4.86
N PHE A 347 4.81 -27.22 3.97
CA PHE A 347 3.96 -28.40 4.05
C PHE A 347 4.66 -29.60 3.40
N THR A 348 4.22 -30.81 3.75
CA THR A 348 4.74 -32.05 3.17
C THR A 348 3.64 -32.78 2.43
N THR A 349 3.89 -33.09 1.15
CA THR A 349 2.95 -33.85 0.33
C THR A 349 2.78 -35.27 0.88
N LYS A 350 1.62 -35.87 0.65
CA LYS A 350 1.37 -37.26 0.99
C LYS A 350 2.38 -38.17 0.31
N ASN A 351 2.49 -39.37 0.85
CA ASN A 351 2.93 -40.48 0.02
C ASN A 351 1.96 -40.62 -1.16
N GLN A 352 2.47 -41.13 -2.28
CA GLN A 352 1.62 -41.81 -3.23
C GLN A 352 0.92 -42.89 -2.40
N GLY A 353 -0.36 -42.67 -2.05
CA GLY A 353 -1.03 -43.40 -0.96
C GLY A 353 -0.67 -44.87 -1.04
N GLY A 354 -0.12 -45.40 0.06
CA GLY A 354 0.64 -46.65 0.15
C GLY A 354 0.62 -47.48 -1.12
N ILE A 355 1.71 -47.46 -1.89
CA ILE A 355 1.85 -48.33 -3.05
C ILE A 355 1.64 -49.75 -2.54
N PHE A 356 0.46 -50.31 -2.79
CA PHE A 356 0.20 -51.73 -2.62
C PHE A 356 1.24 -52.44 -3.47
N LYS A 357 2.22 -53.06 -2.80
CA LYS A 357 3.16 -53.96 -3.42
C LYS A 357 2.57 -55.34 -3.31
N CYS A 358 2.65 -56.06 -4.40
CA CYS A 358 2.28 -57.45 -4.38
C CYS A 358 3.20 -58.19 -3.38
N GLY A 359 2.61 -58.74 -2.31
CA GLY A 359 3.31 -59.16 -1.09
C GLY A 359 2.75 -58.52 0.18
N ASP A 360 2.05 -57.40 0.07
CA ASP A 360 1.36 -56.75 1.19
C ASP A 360 0.06 -57.50 1.55
N VAL A 361 -0.38 -57.35 2.81
CA VAL A 361 -1.68 -57.84 3.27
C VAL A 361 -2.77 -56.82 2.94
N VAL A 362 -3.85 -57.26 2.31
CA VAL A 362 -5.03 -56.43 2.04
C VAL A 362 -6.15 -56.76 3.04
N THR A 363 -6.81 -55.73 3.57
CA THR A 363 -8.00 -55.90 4.42
C THR A 363 -9.25 -55.63 3.58
N ASP A 364 -10.16 -56.60 3.51
CA ASP A 364 -11.45 -56.42 2.84
C ASP A 364 -12.39 -55.58 3.73
N PRO A 365 -12.82 -54.40 3.27
CA PRO A 365 -13.64 -53.49 4.08
C PRO A 365 -15.06 -54.02 4.33
N ARG A 366 -15.50 -55.10 3.66
CA ARG A 366 -16.85 -55.65 3.82
C ARG A 366 -16.99 -56.52 5.06
N ASN A 367 -15.89 -57.11 5.55
CA ASN A 367 -15.90 -58.03 6.69
C ASN A 367 -14.61 -58.05 7.52
N ASP A 368 -13.73 -57.06 7.32
CA ASP A 368 -12.42 -56.92 7.97
C ASP A 368 -11.48 -58.13 7.82
N LYS A 369 -11.79 -59.07 6.92
CA LYS A 369 -10.93 -60.23 6.66
C LYS A 369 -9.68 -59.78 5.91
N THR A 370 -8.54 -60.30 6.32
CA THR A 370 -7.25 -60.00 5.70
C THR A 370 -6.82 -61.10 4.74
N TYR A 371 -6.20 -60.72 3.64
CA TYR A 371 -5.69 -61.63 2.59
C TYR A 371 -4.24 -61.28 2.28
N SER A 372 -3.40 -62.30 2.17
CA SER A 372 -2.03 -62.13 1.70
C SER A 372 -2.05 -61.97 0.17
N THR A 373 -1.06 -61.30 -0.40
CA THR A 373 -0.97 -61.15 -1.86
C THR A 373 0.35 -61.67 -2.41
N VAL A 374 0.32 -62.23 -3.63
CA VAL A 374 1.47 -62.86 -4.28
C VAL A 374 1.56 -62.45 -5.75
N LEU A 375 2.77 -62.14 -6.20
CA LEU A 375 3.05 -61.77 -7.59
C LEU A 375 3.27 -63.03 -8.41
N ILE A 376 2.47 -63.24 -9.45
CA ILE A 376 2.62 -64.33 -10.40
C ILE A 376 2.63 -63.74 -11.82
N GLY A 377 3.79 -63.76 -12.45
CA GLY A 377 4.03 -63.00 -13.69
C GLY A 377 3.90 -61.49 -13.42
N ASP A 378 3.13 -60.80 -14.26
CA ASP A 378 2.87 -59.37 -14.14
C ASP A 378 1.60 -59.04 -13.33
N HIS A 379 0.98 -60.05 -12.71
CA HIS A 379 -0.29 -59.90 -11.99
C HIS A 379 -0.15 -60.19 -10.50
N CYS A 380 -0.90 -59.43 -9.70
CA CYS A 380 -0.99 -59.63 -8.27
C CYS A 380 -2.25 -60.40 -7.88
N TRP A 381 -2.09 -61.52 -7.18
CA TRP A 381 -3.17 -62.41 -6.78
C TRP A 381 -3.34 -62.42 -5.26
N MET A 382 -4.56 -62.63 -4.77
CA MET A 382 -4.76 -63.05 -3.38
C MET A 382 -4.21 -64.47 -3.23
N ALA A 383 -3.47 -64.74 -2.16
CA ALA A 383 -2.94 -66.07 -1.89
C ALA A 383 -4.05 -67.03 -1.43
N GLU A 384 -5.11 -66.50 -0.85
CA GLU A 384 -6.28 -67.22 -0.37
C GLU A 384 -7.53 -66.94 -1.23
N ASN A 385 -8.48 -67.88 -1.23
CA ASN A 385 -9.77 -67.67 -1.89
C ASN A 385 -10.57 -66.58 -1.17
N LEU A 386 -11.21 -65.71 -1.94
CA LEU A 386 -12.09 -64.68 -1.41
C LEU A 386 -13.22 -65.32 -0.59
N ASN A 387 -13.38 -64.85 0.65
CA ASN A 387 -14.37 -65.34 1.59
C ASN A 387 -15.21 -64.17 2.12
N VAL A 388 -16.29 -63.87 1.41
CA VAL A 388 -17.24 -62.78 1.72
C VAL A 388 -18.67 -63.28 1.61
N GLY A 389 -19.59 -62.57 2.27
CA GLY A 389 -21.01 -62.89 2.22
C GLY A 389 -21.51 -63.89 3.27
N THR A 390 -22.82 -64.04 3.31
CA THR A 390 -23.54 -64.88 4.28
C THR A 390 -23.63 -66.31 3.78
N ARG A 391 -23.32 -67.29 4.64
CA ARG A 391 -23.48 -68.71 4.29
C ARG A 391 -24.96 -69.03 4.06
N ILE A 392 -25.27 -69.63 2.92
CA ILE A 392 -26.56 -70.27 2.64
C ILE A 392 -26.39 -71.79 2.50
N ASP A 393 -27.49 -72.52 2.68
CA ASP A 393 -27.49 -73.97 2.52
C ASP A 393 -27.27 -74.36 1.05
N ALA A 394 -26.48 -75.40 0.77
CA ALA A 394 -26.20 -75.85 -0.59
C ALA A 394 -27.46 -76.26 -1.39
N SER A 395 -28.58 -76.54 -0.72
CA SER A 395 -29.88 -76.78 -1.35
C SER A 395 -30.65 -75.51 -1.74
N THR A 396 -30.22 -74.34 -1.25
CA THR A 396 -30.82 -73.04 -1.56
C THR A 396 -30.09 -72.40 -2.74
N GLN A 397 -30.83 -71.88 -3.73
CA GLN A 397 -30.22 -71.14 -4.84
C GLN A 397 -29.80 -69.74 -4.37
N MET A 398 -28.61 -69.31 -4.80
CA MET A 398 -28.17 -67.91 -4.67
C MET A 398 -29.14 -66.99 -5.41
N SER A 399 -29.37 -65.81 -4.85
CA SER A 399 -30.32 -64.86 -5.38
C SER A 399 -29.61 -63.60 -5.87
N ASN A 400 -30.11 -63.01 -6.96
CA ASN A 400 -29.56 -61.75 -7.47
C ASN A 400 -30.16 -60.58 -6.69
N ASN A 401 -29.66 -60.38 -5.46
CA ASN A 401 -30.02 -59.29 -4.58
C ASN A 401 -28.73 -58.57 -4.08
N ASP A 402 -28.88 -57.54 -3.25
CA ASP A 402 -27.75 -56.78 -2.71
C ASP A 402 -27.00 -57.52 -1.57
N VAL A 403 -27.37 -58.76 -1.26
CA VAL A 403 -26.75 -59.60 -0.23
C VAL A 403 -25.81 -60.59 -0.91
N ILE A 404 -24.51 -60.48 -0.62
CA ILE A 404 -23.54 -61.46 -1.06
C ILE A 404 -23.76 -62.75 -0.28
N GLU A 405 -23.98 -63.86 -0.99
CA GLU A 405 -24.18 -65.18 -0.40
C GLU A 405 -22.96 -66.07 -0.69
N LYS A 406 -22.75 -67.13 0.11
CA LYS A 406 -21.70 -68.13 -0.13
C LYS A 406 -22.16 -69.54 0.23
N TYR A 407 -21.61 -70.53 -0.46
CA TYR A 407 -21.69 -71.93 -0.04
C TYR A 407 -20.40 -72.36 0.66
N CYS A 408 -20.48 -73.44 1.43
CA CYS A 408 -19.32 -74.06 2.05
C CYS A 408 -19.24 -75.53 1.66
N TYR A 409 -18.02 -76.04 1.58
CA TYR A 409 -17.76 -77.42 1.18
C TYR A 409 -18.49 -78.42 2.09
N ASP A 410 -19.14 -79.43 1.49
CA ASP A 410 -20.02 -80.41 2.15
C ASP A 410 -21.16 -79.79 2.98
N ASN A 411 -21.55 -78.54 2.69
CA ASN A 411 -22.54 -77.78 3.45
C ASN A 411 -22.18 -77.63 4.95
N ASN A 412 -20.93 -77.87 5.33
CA ASN A 412 -20.47 -77.81 6.71
C ASN A 412 -20.01 -76.37 7.06
N PRO A 413 -20.57 -75.71 8.08
CA PRO A 413 -20.15 -74.38 8.52
C PRO A 413 -18.65 -74.27 8.87
N ALA A 414 -18.04 -75.35 9.36
CA ALA A 414 -16.61 -75.37 9.71
C ALA A 414 -15.69 -75.31 8.49
N ASN A 415 -16.22 -75.57 7.29
CA ASN A 415 -15.48 -75.53 6.03
C ASN A 415 -15.62 -74.18 5.30
N CYS A 416 -16.15 -73.15 5.98
CA CYS A 416 -16.42 -71.84 5.39
C CYS A 416 -15.30 -70.81 5.59
N ASP A 417 -14.31 -71.09 6.43
CA ASP A 417 -13.41 -70.08 7.01
C ASP A 417 -11.98 -70.15 6.49
#